data_AF-A0A2E1XFQ9-F1
#
_entry.id   AF-A0A2E1XFQ9-F1
#
_cell.length_a   1.000
_cell.length_b   1.000
_cell.length_c   1.000
_cell.angle_alpha   90.00
_cell.angle_beta   90.00
_cell.angle_gamma   90.00
#
_symmetry.space_group_name_H-M   'P 1'
#
loop_
_entity.id
_entity.type
_entity.pdbx_description
1 polymer ?
#
loop_
_entity_poly.entity_id
_entity_poly.type
_entity_poly.pdbx_seq_one_letter_code
_entity_poly.pdbx_strand_id
1 'polypeptide(L)'
;MSAERYHPIAAILHWTIAALIIGQILGGLYMHGLPNSSPIKFDLYQLHKSFGLTVLFLSLGRLGWRLSHETPPLPAVMPGWQKILARLTHWAFYALMILTPLAGWAIVSVSPTDIPTKWFGLVPVPHLPFFGGVEDRQAAEQLFAEQHEVLAKIIIGLLILHVGAALKHAFVDKDSVFQSMLPENRRAWLAVASVFAVLSAASLFYLTIGQAPSSASSNKTSTQDAVAGNWVVDYENSALFFIGSENGNEFRGEFESFETDIVFDPDNLDGAIILVTVSTGSARTGDPLRDSNLPGSEWFDVKNHPQATFESTDVRSAEDGYVADGTLVIKDAERPVTLEFDLNIDADEAHATGHANLIRTNFNLGENASWLEQEGIALEVRVEFEIKAVRKD
;
A
#
# COMPACT_ATOMS: atom_id res chain seq x y z
N MET A 1 -4.32 52.26 -18.45
CA MET A 1 -3.42 51.27 -19.05
C MET A 1 -3.89 49.91 -18.60
N SER A 2 -4.16 48.99 -19.53
CA SER A 2 -4.47 47.60 -19.17
C SER A 2 -3.31 47.03 -18.35
N ALA A 3 -3.60 46.44 -17.20
CA ALA A 3 -2.59 45.71 -16.45
C ALA A 3 -1.95 44.64 -17.36
N GLU A 4 -0.62 44.59 -17.44
CA GLU A 4 0.06 43.49 -18.11
C GLU A 4 -0.25 42.18 -17.37
N ARG A 5 -0.87 41.22 -18.07
CA ARG A 5 -1.34 39.94 -17.53
C ARG A 5 -0.36 38.83 -17.87
N TYR A 6 -0.37 37.78 -17.06
CA TYR A 6 0.35 36.57 -17.40
C TYR A 6 -0.27 35.91 -18.63
N HIS A 7 0.57 35.21 -19.40
CA HIS A 7 0.10 34.41 -20.52
C HIS A 7 -0.99 33.43 -20.05
N PRO A 8 -2.09 33.21 -20.79
CA PRO A 8 -3.21 32.38 -20.36
C PRO A 8 -2.82 30.98 -19.90
N ILE A 9 -1.83 30.35 -20.58
CA ILE A 9 -1.30 29.03 -20.20
C ILE A 9 -0.67 29.06 -18.81
N ALA A 10 0.11 30.11 -18.48
CA ALA A 10 0.73 30.24 -17.16
C ALA A 10 -0.32 30.42 -16.05
N ALA A 11 -1.39 31.18 -16.34
CA ALA A 11 -2.52 31.35 -15.41
C ALA A 11 -3.29 30.03 -15.21
N ILE A 12 -3.61 29.31 -16.28
CA ILE A 12 -4.30 28.00 -16.21
C ILE A 12 -3.48 27.00 -15.40
N LEU A 13 -2.18 26.87 -15.69
CA LEU A 13 -1.29 25.99 -14.92
C LEU A 13 -1.23 26.40 -13.46
N HIS A 14 -1.12 27.71 -13.16
CA HIS A 14 -1.08 28.21 -11.79
C HIS A 14 -2.35 27.83 -11.00
N TRP A 15 -3.54 28.14 -11.52
CA TRP A 15 -4.80 27.87 -10.81
C TRP A 15 -5.12 26.38 -10.71
N THR A 16 -4.79 25.60 -11.74
CA THR A 16 -4.92 24.14 -11.71
C THR A 16 -4.05 23.55 -10.60
N ILE A 17 -2.76 23.90 -10.58
CA ILE A 17 -1.82 23.41 -9.56
C ILE A 17 -2.23 23.89 -8.17
N ALA A 18 -2.64 25.17 -8.02
CA ALA A 18 -3.06 25.72 -6.73
C ALA A 18 -4.25 24.94 -6.15
N ALA A 19 -5.28 24.65 -6.95
CA ALA A 19 -6.43 23.87 -6.50
C ALA A 19 -6.07 22.41 -6.22
N LEU A 20 -5.18 21.80 -7.00
CA LEU A 20 -4.67 20.45 -6.71
C LEU A 20 -3.87 20.39 -5.40
N ILE A 21 -3.02 21.38 -5.12
CA ILE A 21 -2.26 21.46 -3.86
C ILE A 21 -3.20 21.61 -2.67
N ILE A 22 -4.24 22.45 -2.77
CA ILE A 22 -5.25 22.58 -1.71
C ILE A 22 -5.94 21.22 -1.47
N GLY A 23 -6.36 20.54 -2.55
CA GLY A 23 -6.94 19.20 -2.45
C GLY A 23 -5.99 18.17 -1.83
N GLN A 24 -4.70 18.21 -2.18
CA GLN A 24 -3.66 17.35 -1.63
C GLN A 24 -3.43 17.59 -0.14
N ILE A 25 -3.42 18.85 0.31
CA ILE A 25 -3.28 19.19 1.73
C ILE A 25 -4.49 18.66 2.51
N LEU A 26 -5.71 18.95 2.04
CA LEU A 26 -6.94 18.50 2.70
C LEU A 26 -7.05 16.97 2.73
N GLY A 27 -6.78 16.32 1.60
CA GLY A 27 -6.77 14.87 1.49
C GLY A 27 -5.69 14.21 2.36
N GLY A 28 -4.49 14.80 2.41
CA GLY A 28 -3.38 14.32 3.24
C GLY A 28 -3.68 14.40 4.73
N LEU A 29 -4.23 15.54 5.20
CA LEU A 29 -4.67 15.69 6.59
C LEU A 29 -5.80 14.72 6.95
N TYR A 30 -6.75 14.53 6.02
CA TYR A 30 -7.87 13.62 6.23
C TYR A 30 -7.42 12.15 6.31
N MET A 31 -6.66 11.66 5.33
CA MET A 31 -6.21 10.26 5.29
C MET A 31 -5.29 9.90 6.45
N HIS A 32 -4.47 10.85 6.90
CA HIS A 32 -3.57 10.65 8.05
C HIS A 32 -4.35 10.52 9.36
N GLY A 33 -5.49 11.22 9.50
CA GLY A 33 -6.35 11.14 10.68
C GLY A 33 -7.25 9.91 10.74
N LEU A 34 -7.30 9.07 9.68
CA LEU A 34 -8.09 7.85 9.68
C LEU A 34 -7.41 6.73 10.48
N PRO A 35 -8.17 5.89 11.22
CA PRO A 35 -7.64 4.65 11.77
C PRO A 35 -7.04 3.76 10.67
N ASN A 36 -6.00 2.99 11.00
CA ASN A 36 -5.40 2.03 10.05
C ASN A 36 -6.43 1.01 9.55
N SER A 37 -7.37 0.59 10.39
CA SER A 37 -8.49 -0.30 10.03
C SER A 37 -9.55 0.31 9.11
N SER A 38 -9.40 1.55 8.66
CA SER A 38 -10.38 2.17 7.76
C SER A 38 -10.24 1.60 6.35
N PRO A 39 -11.30 0.98 5.78
CA PRO A 39 -11.22 0.30 4.49
C PRO A 39 -10.93 1.25 3.31
N ILE A 40 -11.19 2.56 3.47
CA ILE A 40 -10.96 3.56 2.42
C ILE A 40 -9.54 4.14 2.45
N LYS A 41 -8.79 3.91 3.54
CA LYS A 41 -7.51 4.59 3.79
C LYS A 41 -6.50 4.27 2.68
N PHE A 42 -6.38 3.00 2.30
CA PHE A 42 -5.52 2.56 1.21
C PHE A 42 -5.82 3.32 -0.10
N ASP A 43 -7.09 3.38 -0.50
CA ASP A 43 -7.52 4.07 -1.73
C ASP A 43 -7.20 5.56 -1.70
N LEU A 44 -7.37 6.21 -0.54
CA LEU A 44 -7.00 7.61 -0.38
C LEU A 44 -5.49 7.83 -0.52
N TYR A 45 -4.65 6.93 -0.01
CA TYR A 45 -3.20 7.00 -0.21
C TYR A 45 -2.82 6.81 -1.68
N GLN A 46 -3.46 5.89 -2.40
CA GLN A 46 -3.22 5.70 -3.84
C GLN A 46 -3.66 6.91 -4.68
N LEU A 47 -4.81 7.51 -4.34
CA LEU A 47 -5.25 8.77 -4.94
C LEU A 47 -4.31 9.92 -4.59
N HIS A 48 -3.84 10.00 -3.33
CA HIS A 48 -2.87 11.01 -2.90
C HIS A 48 -1.60 10.95 -3.75
N LYS A 49 -1.01 9.76 -3.91
CA LYS A 49 0.16 9.54 -4.80
C LYS A 49 -0.13 9.98 -6.25
N SER A 50 -1.30 9.61 -6.78
CA SER A 50 -1.70 9.93 -8.16
C SER A 50 -1.81 11.44 -8.42
N PHE A 51 -2.45 12.16 -7.50
CA PHE A 51 -2.57 13.61 -7.58
C PHE A 51 -1.23 14.30 -7.29
N GLY A 52 -0.41 13.79 -6.37
CA GLY A 52 0.94 14.28 -6.09
C GLY A 52 1.85 14.20 -7.32
N LEU A 53 1.84 13.08 -8.05
CA LEU A 53 2.54 12.93 -9.32
C LEU A 53 2.01 13.91 -10.39
N THR A 54 0.69 14.09 -10.44
CA THR A 54 0.07 15.06 -11.36
C THR A 54 0.56 16.48 -11.08
N VAL A 55 0.63 16.89 -9.80
CA VAL A 55 1.19 18.18 -9.39
C VAL A 55 2.66 18.30 -9.79
N LEU A 56 3.46 17.24 -9.62
CA LEU A 56 4.88 17.23 -10.03
C LEU A 56 5.03 17.52 -11.54
N PHE A 57 4.36 16.75 -12.40
CA PHE A 57 4.48 16.91 -13.85
C PHE A 57 3.94 18.27 -14.35
N LEU A 58 2.81 18.73 -13.80
CA LEU A 58 2.29 20.07 -14.13
C LEU A 58 3.23 21.18 -13.65
N SER A 59 3.88 21.01 -12.49
CA SER A 59 4.85 21.97 -11.96
C SER A 59 6.12 22.04 -12.80
N LEU A 60 6.61 20.90 -13.31
CA LEU A 60 7.70 20.86 -14.28
C LEU A 60 7.33 21.56 -15.58
N GLY A 61 6.13 21.30 -16.11
CA GLY A 61 5.60 22.01 -17.29
C GLY A 61 5.49 23.52 -17.05
N ARG A 62 5.01 23.94 -15.88
CA ARG A 62 4.92 25.35 -15.49
C ARG A 62 6.30 26.00 -15.33
N LEU A 63 7.28 25.28 -14.79
CA LEU A 63 8.66 25.75 -14.68
C LEU A 63 9.28 25.94 -16.06
N GLY A 64 9.13 24.95 -16.96
CA GLY A 64 9.56 25.06 -18.35
C GLY A 64 8.93 26.24 -19.07
N TRP A 65 7.63 26.49 -18.85
CA TRP A 65 6.94 27.66 -19.39
C TRP A 65 7.54 28.97 -18.84
N ARG A 66 7.78 29.07 -17.52
CA ARG A 66 8.38 30.26 -16.90
C ARG A 66 9.78 30.54 -17.39
N LEU A 67 10.57 29.52 -17.70
CA LEU A 67 11.94 29.67 -18.20
C LEU A 67 11.98 30.07 -19.68
N SER A 68 10.91 29.80 -20.43
CA SER A 68 10.83 30.08 -21.88
C SER A 68 10.08 31.37 -22.22
N HIS A 69 9.35 31.96 -21.27
CA HIS A 69 8.50 33.13 -21.52
C HIS A 69 8.75 34.23 -20.48
N GLU A 70 8.68 35.49 -20.93
CA GLU A 70 8.81 36.64 -20.06
C GLU A 70 7.61 36.74 -19.10
N THR A 71 7.90 37.06 -17.83
CA THR A 71 6.87 37.32 -16.83
C THR A 71 6.53 38.82 -16.81
N PRO A 72 5.25 39.21 -16.66
CA PRO A 72 4.87 40.60 -16.52
C PRO A 72 5.67 41.33 -15.43
N PRO A 73 6.03 42.60 -15.64
CA PRO A 73 6.75 43.39 -14.66
C PRO A 73 5.89 43.65 -13.43
N LEU A 74 6.52 43.59 -12.25
CA LEU A 74 5.87 44.00 -11.00
C LEU A 74 5.59 45.51 -11.01
N PRO A 75 4.52 45.98 -10.33
CA PRO A 75 4.17 47.40 -10.32
C PRO A 75 5.35 48.30 -9.96
N ALA A 76 5.53 49.40 -10.70
CA ALA A 76 6.66 50.31 -10.51
C ALA A 76 6.72 50.84 -9.06
N VAL A 77 5.55 51.17 -8.49
CA VAL A 77 5.36 51.74 -7.15
C VAL A 77 5.59 50.72 -6.02
N MET A 78 5.64 49.42 -6.31
CA MET A 78 5.84 48.39 -5.29
C MET A 78 7.23 48.50 -4.63
N PRO A 79 7.33 48.49 -3.29
CA PRO A 79 8.60 48.53 -2.56
C PRO A 79 9.56 47.41 -2.99
N GLY A 80 10.86 47.71 -3.05
CA GLY A 80 11.89 46.77 -3.51
C GLY A 80 11.93 45.45 -2.71
N TRP A 81 11.71 45.50 -1.40
CA TRP A 81 11.67 44.30 -0.55
C TRP A 81 10.49 43.38 -0.86
N GLN A 82 9.32 43.94 -1.22
CA GLN A 82 8.16 43.14 -1.67
C GLN A 82 8.45 42.46 -3.01
N LYS A 83 9.15 43.16 -3.93
CA LYS A 83 9.58 42.57 -5.20
C LYS A 83 10.54 41.40 -4.99
N ILE A 84 11.48 41.51 -4.05
CA ILE A 84 12.42 40.44 -3.71
C ILE A 84 11.66 39.25 -3.08
N LEU A 85 10.83 39.51 -2.07
CA LEU A 85 10.03 38.46 -1.42
C LEU A 85 9.12 37.73 -2.40
N ALA A 86 8.44 38.45 -3.29
CA ALA A 86 7.60 37.83 -4.32
C ALA A 86 8.41 36.86 -5.20
N ARG A 87 9.64 37.23 -5.60
CA ARG A 87 10.51 36.34 -6.39
C ARG A 87 10.96 35.12 -5.59
N LEU A 88 11.41 35.33 -4.34
CA LEU A 88 11.85 34.25 -3.46
C LEU A 88 10.72 33.26 -3.17
N THR A 89 9.53 33.75 -2.81
CA THR A 89 8.35 32.92 -2.57
C THR A 89 8.00 32.08 -3.79
N HIS A 90 8.01 32.65 -5.00
CA HIS A 90 7.73 31.86 -6.21
C HIS A 90 8.78 30.77 -6.46
N TRP A 91 10.07 31.08 -6.30
CA TRP A 91 11.13 30.07 -6.46
C TRP A 91 11.09 29.01 -5.35
N ALA A 92 10.79 29.39 -4.12
CA ALA A 92 10.57 28.46 -3.02
C ALA A 92 9.41 27.51 -3.34
N PHE A 93 8.27 28.00 -3.87
CA PHE A 93 7.20 27.12 -4.32
C PHE A 93 7.63 26.18 -5.43
N TYR A 94 8.41 26.63 -6.42
CA TYR A 94 8.91 25.71 -7.45
C TYR A 94 9.76 24.58 -6.84
N ALA A 95 10.66 24.90 -5.92
CA ALA A 95 11.44 23.90 -5.22
C ALA A 95 10.53 22.94 -4.43
N LEU A 96 9.60 23.46 -3.62
CA LEU A 96 8.72 22.65 -2.78
C LEU A 96 7.76 21.78 -3.59
N MET A 97 7.12 22.31 -4.63
CA MET A 97 6.20 21.55 -5.50
C MET A 97 6.90 20.44 -6.29
N ILE A 98 8.23 20.46 -6.38
CA ILE A 98 9.03 19.39 -7.00
C ILE A 98 9.56 18.44 -5.92
N LEU A 99 10.18 18.97 -4.86
CA LEU A 99 10.82 18.17 -3.81
C LEU A 99 9.82 17.38 -2.98
N THR A 100 8.66 17.93 -2.62
CA THR A 100 7.66 17.22 -1.80
C THR A 100 7.13 15.96 -2.47
N PRO A 101 6.63 15.98 -3.73
CA PRO A 101 6.18 14.75 -4.40
C PRO A 101 7.36 13.82 -4.75
N LEU A 102 8.57 14.33 -4.98
CA LEU A 102 9.76 13.47 -5.12
C LEU A 102 10.09 12.74 -3.81
N ALA A 103 10.00 13.41 -2.66
CA ALA A 103 10.13 12.76 -1.36
C ALA A 103 9.04 11.70 -1.16
N GLY A 104 7.79 12.00 -1.54
CA GLY A 104 6.70 11.01 -1.51
C GLY A 104 6.94 9.79 -2.42
N TRP A 105 7.50 10.01 -3.61
CA TRP A 105 7.91 8.93 -4.52
C TRP A 105 9.13 8.15 -3.98
N ALA A 106 10.03 8.81 -3.26
CA ALA A 106 11.14 8.16 -2.57
C ALA A 106 10.65 7.21 -1.47
N ILE A 107 9.67 7.61 -0.64
CA ILE A 107 9.04 6.73 0.38
C ILE A 107 8.66 5.38 -0.24
N VAL A 108 7.82 5.39 -1.28
CA VAL A 108 7.37 4.15 -1.93
C VAL A 108 8.49 3.41 -2.66
N SER A 109 9.59 4.10 -3.04
CA SER A 109 10.74 3.48 -3.72
C SER A 109 11.70 2.76 -2.77
N VAL A 110 11.70 3.15 -1.50
CA VAL A 110 12.48 2.46 -0.45
C VAL A 110 11.62 1.59 0.45
N SER A 111 10.28 1.73 0.43
CA SER A 111 9.39 0.96 1.31
C SER A 111 9.66 -0.55 1.22
N PRO A 112 9.83 -1.25 2.36
CA PRO A 112 9.96 -2.70 2.40
C PRO A 112 8.71 -3.44 1.89
N THR A 113 7.55 -2.78 1.94
CA THR A 113 6.27 -3.35 1.49
C THR A 113 6.15 -3.51 -0.03
N ASP A 114 7.00 -2.85 -0.81
CA ASP A 114 7.06 -2.91 -2.30
C ASP A 114 5.69 -2.70 -2.99
N ILE A 115 4.76 -1.97 -2.35
CA ILE A 115 3.42 -1.75 -2.87
C ILE A 115 3.49 -0.93 -4.16
N PRO A 116 2.95 -1.44 -5.30
CA PRO A 116 3.05 -0.77 -6.57
C PRO A 116 2.27 0.55 -6.57
N THR A 117 2.93 1.62 -6.99
CA THR A 117 2.26 2.89 -7.26
C THR A 117 1.61 2.83 -8.64
N LYS A 118 0.28 2.89 -8.69
CA LYS A 118 -0.49 2.94 -9.94
C LYS A 118 -1.11 4.32 -10.11
N TRP A 119 -0.69 5.08 -11.12
CA TRP A 119 -1.23 6.42 -11.38
C TRP A 119 -2.69 6.32 -11.82
N PHE A 120 -3.59 6.74 -10.93
CA PHE A 120 -5.04 6.54 -11.01
C PHE A 120 -5.46 5.09 -11.27
N GLY A 121 -4.67 4.11 -10.81
CA GLY A 121 -4.89 2.69 -11.07
C GLY A 121 -4.55 2.21 -12.49
N LEU A 122 -4.22 3.12 -13.40
CA LEU A 122 -4.10 2.83 -14.83
C LEU A 122 -2.67 2.50 -15.26
N VAL A 123 -1.71 3.31 -14.80
CA VAL A 123 -0.32 3.23 -15.26
C VAL A 123 0.58 2.90 -14.08
N PRO A 124 1.29 1.77 -14.07
CA PRO A 124 2.28 1.50 -13.03
C PRO A 124 3.41 2.51 -13.14
N VAL A 125 3.75 3.13 -12.02
CA VAL A 125 4.85 4.09 -11.91
C VAL A 125 6.04 3.36 -11.31
N PRO A 126 7.17 3.26 -12.02
CA PRO A 126 8.33 2.53 -11.53
C PRO A 126 8.89 3.20 -10.28
N HIS A 127 9.53 2.41 -9.41
CA HIS A 127 10.33 2.96 -8.33
C HIS A 127 11.52 3.73 -8.89
N LEU A 128 12.01 4.68 -8.09
CA LEU A 128 13.19 5.44 -8.43
C LEU A 128 14.44 4.52 -8.46
N PRO A 129 15.25 4.57 -9.53
CA PRO A 129 16.25 3.53 -9.83
C PRO A 129 17.51 3.60 -8.94
N PHE A 130 17.60 4.56 -8.03
CA PHE A 130 18.82 4.86 -7.26
C PHE A 130 18.84 4.27 -5.84
N PHE A 131 17.87 3.44 -5.47
CA PHE A 131 17.75 2.86 -4.13
C PHE A 131 18.13 1.37 -4.03
N GLY A 132 18.65 0.76 -5.10
CA GLY A 132 18.94 -0.68 -5.15
C GLY A 132 20.01 -1.20 -4.17
N GLY A 133 20.74 -0.32 -3.48
CA GLY A 133 21.77 -0.68 -2.49
C GLY A 133 21.51 -0.14 -1.09
N VAL A 134 20.29 0.30 -0.78
CA VAL A 134 19.93 0.72 0.58
C VAL A 134 19.74 -0.54 1.43
N GLU A 135 20.64 -0.74 2.39
CA GLU A 135 20.58 -1.88 3.33
C GLU A 135 19.41 -1.72 4.31
N ASP A 136 19.31 -0.55 4.96
CA ASP A 136 18.23 -0.23 5.89
C ASP A 136 17.10 0.54 5.18
N ARG A 137 16.27 -0.21 4.46
CA ARG A 137 15.14 0.31 3.68
C ARG A 137 14.08 0.98 4.56
N GLN A 138 13.90 0.52 5.78
CA GLN A 138 12.91 1.06 6.71
C GLN A 138 13.35 2.40 7.28
N ALA A 139 14.60 2.53 7.73
CA ALA A 139 15.12 3.82 8.17
C ALA A 139 15.08 4.85 7.04
N ALA A 140 15.36 4.43 5.80
CA ALA A 140 15.23 5.28 4.63
C ALA A 140 13.76 5.71 4.38
N GLU A 141 12.80 4.78 4.50
CA GLU A 141 11.37 5.09 4.36
C GLU A 141 10.93 6.13 5.41
N GLN A 142 11.28 5.92 6.68
CA GLN A 142 10.96 6.84 7.76
C GLN A 142 11.56 8.22 7.54
N LEU A 143 12.82 8.29 7.10
CA LEU A 143 13.49 9.54 6.77
C LEU A 143 12.75 10.31 5.66
N PHE A 144 12.37 9.64 4.56
CA PHE A 144 11.66 10.29 3.47
C PHE A 144 10.22 10.68 3.87
N ALA A 145 9.58 9.89 4.74
CA ALA A 145 8.26 10.21 5.29
C ALA A 145 8.31 11.50 6.13
N GLU A 146 9.31 11.62 7.02
CA GLU A 146 9.54 12.84 7.80
C GLU A 146 9.83 14.04 6.88
N GLN A 147 10.71 13.87 5.91
CA GLN A 147 11.03 14.93 4.95
C GLN A 147 9.80 15.38 4.15
N HIS A 148 8.99 14.44 3.67
CA HIS A 148 7.75 14.75 2.96
C HIS A 148 6.80 15.55 3.84
N GLU A 149 6.61 15.15 5.10
CA GLU A 149 5.74 15.84 6.05
C GLU A 149 6.26 17.25 6.38
N VAL A 150 7.56 17.41 6.65
CA VAL A 150 8.19 18.70 6.90
C VAL A 150 8.03 19.63 5.69
N LEU A 151 8.28 19.14 4.48
CA LEU A 151 8.10 19.92 3.26
C LEU A 151 6.62 20.31 3.06
N ALA A 152 5.68 19.42 3.36
CA ALA A 152 4.25 19.73 3.30
C ALA A 152 3.86 20.84 4.30
N LYS A 153 4.36 20.79 5.54
CA LYS A 153 4.15 21.86 6.54
C LYS A 153 4.71 23.21 6.06
N ILE A 154 5.88 23.21 5.43
CA ILE A 154 6.47 24.42 4.83
C ILE A 154 5.59 24.96 3.70
N ILE A 155 5.07 24.08 2.81
CA ILE A 155 4.11 24.48 1.77
C ILE A 155 2.88 25.15 2.40
N ILE A 156 2.29 24.56 3.44
CA ILE A 156 1.10 25.11 4.12
C ILE A 156 1.39 26.52 4.64
N GLY A 157 2.48 26.69 5.40
CA GLY A 157 2.86 27.99 5.93
C GLY A 157 3.10 29.04 4.83
N LEU A 158 3.85 28.66 3.78
CA LEU A 158 4.12 29.56 2.65
C LEU A 158 2.86 29.88 1.85
N LEU A 159 1.93 28.93 1.70
CA LEU A 159 0.66 29.10 1.00
C LEU A 159 -0.24 30.10 1.72
N ILE A 160 -0.34 30.02 3.05
CA ILE A 160 -1.08 30.99 3.86
C ILE A 160 -0.51 32.40 3.66
N LEU A 161 0.83 32.54 3.73
CA LEU A 161 1.49 33.83 3.51
C LEU A 161 1.27 34.35 2.08
N HIS A 162 1.36 33.48 1.08
CA HIS A 162 1.19 33.82 -0.33
C HIS A 162 -0.24 34.28 -0.64
N VAL A 163 -1.25 33.53 -0.18
CA VAL A 163 -2.66 33.91 -0.32
C VAL A 163 -2.94 35.20 0.44
N GLY A 164 -2.44 35.33 1.67
CA GLY A 164 -2.57 36.56 2.46
C GLY A 164 -1.98 37.78 1.75
N ALA A 165 -0.80 37.64 1.14
CA ALA A 165 -0.19 38.69 0.34
C ALA A 165 -1.02 39.02 -0.91
N ALA A 166 -1.53 38.01 -1.63
CA ALA A 166 -2.37 38.22 -2.80
C ALA A 166 -3.68 38.98 -2.44
N LEU A 167 -4.29 38.64 -1.31
CA LEU A 167 -5.47 39.35 -0.79
C LEU A 167 -5.13 40.78 -0.35
N LYS A 168 -3.99 41.00 0.31
CA LYS A 168 -3.50 42.35 0.64
C LYS A 168 -3.36 43.20 -0.63
N HIS A 169 -2.73 42.65 -1.69
CA HIS A 169 -2.59 43.35 -2.96
C HIS A 169 -3.95 43.65 -3.61
N ALA A 170 -4.91 42.72 -3.52
CA ALA A 170 -6.25 42.90 -4.08
C ALA A 170 -7.09 43.96 -3.35
N PHE A 171 -7.08 43.95 -2.01
CA PHE A 171 -8.03 44.73 -1.20
C PHE A 171 -7.44 45.97 -0.53
N VAL A 172 -6.16 45.93 -0.15
CA VAL A 172 -5.47 47.01 0.56
C VAL A 172 -4.66 47.85 -0.41
N ASP A 173 -3.71 47.25 -1.12
CA ASP A 173 -2.84 47.99 -2.05
C ASP A 173 -3.59 48.36 -3.34
N LYS A 174 -4.63 47.58 -3.69
CA LYS A 174 -5.50 47.76 -4.87
C LYS A 174 -4.70 47.90 -6.16
N ASP A 175 -3.62 47.13 -6.27
CA ASP A 175 -2.77 47.10 -7.45
C ASP A 175 -3.15 45.95 -8.40
N SER A 176 -2.40 45.84 -9.50
CA SER A 176 -2.67 44.85 -10.54
C SER A 176 -2.08 43.46 -10.26
N VAL A 177 -1.41 43.23 -9.12
CA VAL A 177 -0.70 41.97 -8.85
C VAL A 177 -1.68 40.80 -8.86
N PHE A 178 -2.77 40.89 -8.10
CA PHE A 178 -3.80 39.86 -8.06
C PHE A 178 -4.44 39.64 -9.44
N GLN A 179 -4.81 40.74 -10.11
CA GLN A 179 -5.50 40.69 -11.41
C GLN A 179 -4.62 40.11 -12.52
N SER A 180 -3.29 40.26 -12.43
CA SER A 180 -2.35 39.77 -13.42
C SER A 180 -2.37 38.23 -13.57
N MET A 181 -2.71 37.52 -12.49
CA MET A 181 -2.79 36.05 -12.48
C MET A 181 -4.18 35.49 -12.77
N LEU A 182 -5.22 36.34 -12.89
CA LEU A 182 -6.55 35.86 -13.24
C LEU A 182 -6.62 35.44 -14.71
N PRO A 183 -7.24 34.29 -15.04
CA PRO A 183 -7.49 33.90 -16.42
C PRO A 183 -8.30 34.97 -17.14
N GLU A 184 -7.86 35.36 -18.34
CA GLU A 184 -8.35 36.53 -19.05
C GLU A 184 -9.77 36.36 -19.64
N ASN A 185 -10.21 35.12 -19.88
CA ASN A 185 -11.50 34.84 -20.50
C ASN A 185 -12.17 33.54 -19.98
N ARG A 186 -13.46 33.38 -20.29
CA ARG A 186 -14.26 32.19 -19.93
C ARG A 186 -13.65 30.88 -20.43
N ARG A 187 -12.97 30.88 -21.59
CA ARG A 187 -12.35 29.68 -22.17
C ARG A 187 -11.21 29.15 -21.30
N ALA A 188 -10.41 30.03 -20.70
CA ALA A 188 -9.34 29.63 -19.79
C ALA A 188 -9.88 28.98 -18.52
N TRP A 189 -10.98 29.49 -17.96
CA TRP A 189 -11.68 28.84 -16.83
C TRP A 189 -12.29 27.49 -17.21
N LEU A 190 -12.84 27.36 -18.42
CA LEU A 190 -13.32 26.07 -18.93
C LEU A 190 -12.18 25.06 -19.09
N ALA A 191 -10.98 25.50 -19.47
CA ALA A 191 -9.81 24.62 -19.54
C ALA A 191 -9.40 24.07 -18.16
N VAL A 192 -9.37 24.94 -17.13
CA VAL A 192 -9.15 24.51 -15.74
C VAL A 192 -10.21 23.49 -15.33
N ALA A 193 -11.50 23.79 -15.54
CA ALA A 193 -12.59 22.88 -15.21
C ALA A 193 -12.52 21.54 -15.97
N SER A 194 -12.05 21.54 -17.21
CA SER A 194 -11.88 20.33 -18.02
C SER A 194 -10.80 19.41 -17.45
N VAL A 195 -9.69 19.97 -16.96
CA VAL A 195 -8.67 19.17 -16.25
C VAL A 195 -9.27 18.49 -15.02
N PHE A 196 -10.05 19.22 -14.23
CA PHE A 196 -10.73 18.63 -13.07
C PHE A 196 -11.74 17.55 -13.46
N ALA A 197 -12.53 17.76 -14.52
CA ALA A 197 -13.46 16.73 -15.00
C ALA A 197 -12.75 15.42 -15.38
N VAL A 198 -11.59 15.51 -16.06
CA VAL A 198 -10.78 14.34 -16.41
C VAL A 198 -10.23 13.65 -15.16
N LEU A 199 -9.67 14.42 -14.21
CA LEU A 199 -9.12 13.86 -12.98
C LEU A 199 -10.21 13.21 -12.11
N SER A 200 -11.39 13.82 -12.01
CA SER A 200 -12.54 13.26 -11.31
C SER A 200 -13.04 11.97 -11.97
N ALA A 201 -13.08 11.91 -13.30
CA ALA A 201 -13.43 10.68 -14.02
C ALA A 201 -12.40 9.57 -13.77
N ALA A 202 -11.10 9.90 -13.76
CA ALA A 202 -10.04 8.95 -13.44
C ALA A 202 -10.11 8.45 -11.98
N SER A 203 -10.41 9.33 -11.02
CA SER A 203 -10.64 8.92 -9.62
C SER A 203 -11.87 8.04 -9.48
N LEU A 204 -12.98 8.35 -10.15
CA LEU A 204 -14.19 7.53 -10.10
C LEU A 204 -13.95 6.16 -10.75
N PHE A 205 -13.24 6.11 -11.87
CA PHE A 205 -12.80 4.85 -12.48
C PHE A 205 -11.96 4.01 -11.51
N TYR A 206 -10.97 4.63 -10.86
CA TYR A 206 -10.15 3.96 -9.84
C TYR A 206 -10.99 3.37 -8.71
N LEU A 207 -11.92 4.16 -8.14
CA LEU A 207 -12.76 3.70 -7.03
C LEU A 207 -13.80 2.64 -7.42
N THR A 208 -14.15 2.53 -8.70
CA THR A 208 -15.18 1.58 -9.18
C THR A 208 -14.59 0.28 -9.76
N ILE A 209 -13.36 0.32 -10.29
CA ILE A 209 -12.72 -0.83 -10.97
C ILE A 209 -11.45 -1.29 -10.25
N GLY A 210 -10.86 -0.46 -9.38
CA GLY A 210 -9.67 -0.79 -8.58
C GLY A 210 -9.86 -1.90 -7.55
N GLN A 211 -11.10 -2.38 -7.34
CA GLN A 211 -11.43 -3.54 -6.52
C GLN A 211 -11.67 -4.83 -7.34
N ALA A 212 -11.47 -4.80 -8.66
CA ALA A 212 -11.54 -6.03 -9.44
C ALA A 212 -10.41 -6.97 -8.98
N PRO A 213 -10.73 -8.20 -8.52
CA PRO A 213 -9.72 -9.15 -8.07
C PRO A 213 -8.72 -9.34 -9.20
N SER A 214 -7.44 -9.11 -8.90
CA SER A 214 -6.37 -9.45 -9.81
C SER A 214 -6.52 -10.93 -10.10
N SER A 215 -6.99 -11.23 -11.31
CA SER A 215 -7.32 -12.58 -11.72
C SER A 215 -6.14 -13.47 -11.42
N ALA A 216 -6.40 -14.52 -10.64
CA ALA A 216 -5.47 -15.55 -10.26
C ALA A 216 -4.54 -15.87 -11.44
N SER A 217 -3.26 -15.53 -11.27
CA SER A 217 -2.23 -15.97 -12.21
C SER A 217 -2.05 -17.47 -11.98
N SER A 218 -2.90 -18.25 -12.63
CA SER A 218 -2.64 -19.64 -12.97
C SER A 218 -1.26 -19.74 -13.62
N ASN A 219 -0.33 -20.41 -12.93
CA ASN A 219 0.87 -21.11 -13.41
C ASN A 219 1.74 -21.41 -12.19
N LYS A 220 2.39 -22.56 -12.02
CA LYS A 220 2.46 -23.84 -12.71
C LYS A 220 3.35 -24.67 -11.80
N THR A 221 2.90 -25.87 -11.46
CA THR A 221 3.66 -27.06 -11.05
C THR A 221 5.18 -26.86 -10.95
N SER A 222 5.71 -26.79 -9.73
CA SER A 222 7.09 -27.19 -9.44
C SER A 222 7.05 -28.59 -8.84
N THR A 223 7.47 -29.56 -9.65
CA THR A 223 7.75 -30.93 -9.22
C THR A 223 8.84 -30.94 -8.15
N GLN A 224 8.48 -31.33 -6.94
CA GLN A 224 9.40 -31.81 -5.91
C GLN A 224 8.82 -33.13 -5.38
N ASP A 225 9.67 -34.13 -5.21
CA ASP A 225 9.35 -35.56 -5.18
C ASP A 225 8.16 -35.94 -4.26
N ALA A 226 6.98 -36.09 -4.85
CA ALA A 226 5.75 -36.41 -4.13
C ALA A 226 5.79 -37.87 -3.63
N VAL A 227 5.74 -38.04 -2.31
CA VAL A 227 5.19 -39.26 -1.71
C VAL A 227 3.73 -39.31 -2.16
N ALA A 228 3.38 -40.23 -3.05
CA ALA A 228 2.01 -40.32 -3.54
C ALA A 228 1.06 -40.68 -2.37
N GLY A 229 0.37 -39.69 -1.83
CA GLY A 229 -0.60 -39.86 -0.74
C GLY A 229 -1.69 -40.87 -1.07
N ASN A 230 -2.22 -41.53 -0.04
CA ASN A 230 -3.37 -42.46 -0.14
C ASN A 230 -4.73 -41.76 0.02
N TRP A 231 -4.72 -40.44 0.23
CA TRP A 231 -5.92 -39.59 0.27
C TRP A 231 -5.85 -38.48 -0.78
N VAL A 232 -6.96 -38.23 -1.47
CA VAL A 232 -7.12 -37.14 -2.43
C VAL A 232 -8.01 -36.07 -1.80
N VAL A 233 -7.46 -34.88 -1.55
CA VAL A 233 -8.18 -33.76 -0.93
C VAL A 233 -9.15 -33.10 -1.91
N ASP A 234 -10.38 -32.86 -1.46
CA ASP A 234 -11.37 -32.02 -2.10
C ASP A 234 -11.13 -30.55 -1.70
N TYR A 235 -10.32 -29.85 -2.48
CA TYR A 235 -9.96 -28.45 -2.23
C TYR A 235 -11.15 -27.47 -2.36
N GLU A 236 -12.25 -27.84 -3.02
CA GLU A 236 -13.44 -26.96 -3.09
C GLU A 236 -14.22 -26.96 -1.77
N ASN A 237 -14.11 -28.04 -1.00
CA ASN A 237 -14.80 -28.21 0.29
C ASN A 237 -13.84 -28.30 1.48
N SER A 238 -12.58 -27.91 1.28
CA SER A 238 -11.53 -27.83 2.30
C SER A 238 -11.04 -26.39 2.45
N ALA A 239 -10.53 -26.03 3.62
CA ALA A 239 -10.06 -24.67 3.88
C ALA A 239 -8.95 -24.63 4.96
N LEU A 240 -8.08 -23.64 4.83
CA LEU A 240 -6.99 -23.36 5.76
C LEU A 240 -7.07 -21.89 6.22
N PHE A 241 -7.21 -21.69 7.52
CA PHE A 241 -7.41 -20.40 8.14
C PHE A 241 -6.27 -20.04 9.09
N PHE A 242 -6.09 -18.74 9.30
CA PHE A 242 -5.28 -18.21 10.39
C PHE A 242 -6.05 -17.14 11.16
N ILE A 243 -5.90 -17.13 12.47
CA ILE A 243 -6.61 -16.24 13.38
C ILE A 243 -5.55 -15.45 14.13
N GLY A 244 -5.59 -14.13 13.96
CA GLY A 244 -4.74 -13.19 14.69
C GLY A 244 -5.58 -12.22 15.51
N SER A 245 -4.95 -11.45 16.37
CA SER A 245 -5.61 -10.38 17.14
C SER A 245 -4.89 -9.06 16.91
N GLU A 246 -5.66 -8.00 16.66
CA GLU A 246 -5.18 -6.63 16.46
C GLU A 246 -5.99 -5.67 17.35
N ASN A 247 -5.31 -4.95 18.22
CA ASN A 247 -5.87 -4.07 19.25
C ASN A 247 -6.93 -4.78 20.12
N GLY A 248 -6.71 -6.07 20.40
CA GLY A 248 -7.62 -6.91 21.18
C GLY A 248 -8.81 -7.47 20.39
N ASN A 249 -8.96 -7.13 19.10
CA ASN A 249 -10.01 -7.71 18.25
C ASN A 249 -9.42 -8.84 17.41
N GLU A 250 -10.06 -10.00 17.45
CA GLU A 250 -9.70 -11.10 16.57
C GLU A 250 -10.10 -10.80 15.12
N PHE A 251 -9.24 -11.22 14.20
CA PHE A 251 -9.53 -11.29 12.78
C PHE A 251 -9.21 -12.69 12.27
N ARG A 252 -9.97 -13.14 11.27
CA ARG A 252 -9.77 -14.41 10.57
C ARG A 252 -9.27 -14.14 9.17
N GLY A 253 -8.23 -14.84 8.77
CA GLY A 253 -7.77 -14.95 7.40
C GLY A 253 -7.85 -16.37 6.89
N GLU A 254 -7.74 -16.49 5.58
CA GLU A 254 -7.78 -17.74 4.81
C GLU A 254 -6.64 -17.75 3.80
N PHE A 255 -6.06 -18.92 3.55
CA PHE A 255 -5.17 -19.14 2.43
C PHE A 255 -5.96 -19.75 1.27
N GLU A 256 -6.17 -18.98 0.20
CA GLU A 256 -6.94 -19.41 -0.98
C GLU A 256 -6.24 -20.52 -1.79
N SER A 257 -4.95 -20.82 -1.50
CA SER A 257 -4.18 -21.81 -2.24
C SER A 257 -3.19 -22.55 -1.34
N PHE A 258 -3.40 -23.86 -1.21
CA PHE A 258 -2.52 -24.81 -0.55
C PHE A 258 -2.61 -26.18 -1.25
N GLU A 259 -1.58 -26.99 -1.07
CA GLU A 259 -1.49 -28.36 -1.56
C GLU A 259 -1.13 -29.28 -0.40
N THR A 260 -1.59 -30.53 -0.45
CA THR A 260 -1.32 -31.54 0.57
C THR A 260 -0.97 -32.89 -0.04
N ASP A 261 -0.01 -33.59 0.54
CA ASP A 261 0.23 -35.01 0.33
C ASP A 261 0.04 -35.74 1.67
N ILE A 262 -0.96 -36.62 1.73
CA ILE A 262 -1.38 -37.29 2.96
C ILE A 262 -1.29 -38.80 2.79
N VAL A 263 -0.46 -39.44 3.61
CA VAL A 263 -0.47 -40.86 3.90
C VAL A 263 -1.01 -41.03 5.31
N PHE A 264 -2.19 -41.61 5.46
CA PHE A 264 -2.77 -41.83 6.80
C PHE A 264 -3.57 -43.13 6.84
N ASP A 265 -3.33 -43.92 7.89
CA ASP A 265 -4.07 -45.12 8.21
C ASP A 265 -4.26 -45.19 9.74
N PRO A 266 -5.51 -45.12 10.26
CA PRO A 266 -5.79 -45.20 11.69
C PRO A 266 -5.21 -46.46 12.37
N ASP A 267 -5.03 -47.55 11.62
CA ASP A 267 -4.50 -48.82 12.12
C ASP A 267 -2.97 -48.90 12.02
N ASN A 268 -2.31 -47.93 11.37
CA ASN A 268 -0.86 -47.88 11.16
C ASN A 268 -0.32 -46.43 11.15
N LEU A 269 -0.31 -45.79 12.33
CA LEU A 269 0.15 -44.41 12.48
C LEU A 269 1.65 -44.22 12.29
N ASP A 270 2.46 -45.26 12.53
CA ASP A 270 3.93 -45.21 12.32
C ASP A 270 4.31 -44.93 10.84
N GLY A 271 3.40 -45.23 9.90
CA GLY A 271 3.56 -44.95 8.48
C GLY A 271 2.91 -43.65 8.01
N ALA A 272 2.33 -42.86 8.91
CA ALA A 272 1.60 -41.66 8.55
C ALA A 272 2.55 -40.50 8.15
N ILE A 273 2.20 -39.81 7.07
CA ILE A 273 2.92 -38.66 6.53
C ILE A 273 1.89 -37.60 6.17
N ILE A 274 2.06 -36.39 6.70
CA ILE A 274 1.25 -35.22 6.38
C ILE A 274 2.22 -34.14 5.91
N LEU A 275 2.18 -33.86 4.60
CA LEU A 275 2.90 -32.76 3.98
C LEU A 275 1.90 -31.70 3.51
N VAL A 276 2.13 -30.45 3.88
CA VAL A 276 1.31 -29.30 3.48
C VAL A 276 2.21 -28.23 2.90
N THR A 277 1.87 -27.74 1.72
CA THR A 277 2.54 -26.59 1.07
C THR A 277 1.53 -25.47 0.86
N VAL A 278 1.75 -24.34 1.50
CA VAL A 278 0.85 -23.17 1.44
C VAL A 278 1.48 -22.11 0.55
N SER A 279 0.74 -21.61 -0.45
CA SER A 279 1.15 -20.44 -1.21
C SER A 279 0.86 -19.18 -0.40
N THR A 280 1.87 -18.60 0.25
CA THR A 280 1.69 -17.52 1.24
C THR A 280 1.07 -16.24 0.66
N GLY A 281 1.25 -15.97 -0.64
CA GLY A 281 0.60 -14.87 -1.35
C GLY A 281 -0.92 -15.01 -1.54
N SER A 282 -1.46 -16.19 -1.24
CA SER A 282 -2.91 -16.45 -1.27
C SER A 282 -3.65 -16.02 0.00
N ALA A 283 -2.93 -15.50 1.00
CA ALA A 283 -3.53 -15.05 2.25
C ALA A 283 -4.52 -13.88 2.03
N ARG A 284 -5.75 -14.03 2.54
CA ARG A 284 -6.79 -12.99 2.56
C ARG A 284 -7.44 -12.89 3.91
N THR A 285 -7.70 -11.67 4.36
CA THR A 285 -8.43 -11.39 5.62
C THR A 285 -9.70 -10.58 5.37
N GLY A 286 -9.91 -10.14 4.12
CA GLY A 286 -11.02 -9.25 3.76
C GLY A 286 -10.78 -7.78 4.13
N ASP A 287 -9.66 -7.48 4.79
CA ASP A 287 -9.19 -6.11 5.04
C ASP A 287 -8.15 -5.71 3.98
N PRO A 288 -8.43 -4.74 3.09
CA PRO A 288 -7.52 -4.40 1.99
C PRO A 288 -6.14 -3.92 2.44
N LEU A 289 -6.04 -3.25 3.60
CA LEU A 289 -4.76 -2.75 4.08
C LEU A 289 -3.89 -3.92 4.55
N ARG A 290 -4.44 -4.79 5.39
CA ARG A 290 -3.76 -6.00 5.85
C ARG A 290 -3.39 -6.90 4.68
N ASP A 291 -4.32 -7.14 3.77
CA ASP A 291 -4.11 -7.99 2.59
C ASP A 291 -3.04 -7.42 1.64
N SER A 292 -2.90 -6.08 1.58
CA SER A 292 -1.80 -5.44 0.83
C SER A 292 -0.43 -5.52 1.52
N ASN A 293 -0.41 -5.68 2.85
CA ASN A 293 0.82 -5.74 3.66
C ASN A 293 1.33 -7.17 3.87
N LEU A 294 0.44 -8.17 3.98
CA LEU A 294 0.79 -9.58 4.22
C LEU A 294 1.84 -10.14 3.24
N PRO A 295 1.82 -9.81 1.93
CA PRO A 295 2.86 -10.28 1.00
C PRO A 295 4.24 -9.63 1.17
N GLY A 296 4.34 -8.52 1.90
CA GLY A 296 5.55 -7.73 2.05
C GLY A 296 6.63 -8.41 2.92
N SER A 297 7.85 -7.89 2.87
CA SER A 297 9.04 -8.51 3.51
C SER A 297 8.95 -8.63 5.04
N GLU A 298 8.24 -7.70 5.68
CA GLU A 298 7.99 -7.72 7.13
C GLU A 298 7.08 -8.89 7.55
N TRP A 299 6.22 -9.35 6.65
CA TRP A 299 5.31 -10.47 6.85
C TRP A 299 5.83 -11.67 6.06
N PHE A 300 5.06 -12.20 5.10
CA PHE A 300 5.40 -13.46 4.45
C PHE A 300 6.56 -13.37 3.46
N ASP A 301 6.96 -12.17 3.03
CA ASP A 301 8.01 -11.96 2.03
C ASP A 301 7.85 -12.84 0.78
N VAL A 302 6.65 -12.82 0.20
CA VAL A 302 6.21 -13.75 -0.88
C VAL A 302 7.15 -13.74 -2.08
N LYS A 303 7.84 -12.62 -2.31
CA LYS A 303 8.81 -12.45 -3.40
C LYS A 303 10.01 -13.39 -3.27
N ASN A 304 10.51 -13.58 -2.05
CA ASN A 304 11.67 -14.43 -1.77
C ASN A 304 11.25 -15.80 -1.20
N HIS A 305 10.11 -15.85 -0.51
CA HIS A 305 9.55 -17.02 0.17
C HIS A 305 8.08 -17.23 -0.22
N PRO A 306 7.81 -17.71 -1.46
CA PRO A 306 6.45 -17.81 -1.98
C PRO A 306 5.61 -18.90 -1.29
N GLN A 307 6.26 -19.78 -0.51
CA GLN A 307 5.64 -20.94 0.11
C GLN A 307 6.02 -21.05 1.58
N ALA A 308 5.10 -21.62 2.37
CA ALA A 308 5.35 -22.17 3.68
C ALA A 308 5.06 -23.67 3.65
N THR A 309 5.81 -24.48 4.39
CA THR A 309 5.67 -25.94 4.37
C THR A 309 5.58 -26.52 5.77
N PHE A 310 4.69 -27.49 5.96
CA PHE A 310 4.64 -28.32 7.17
C PHE A 310 4.86 -29.78 6.78
N GLU A 311 5.75 -30.47 7.48
CA GLU A 311 6.00 -31.91 7.31
C GLU A 311 5.90 -32.61 8.67
N SER A 312 5.02 -33.60 8.80
CA SER A 312 4.90 -34.40 10.01
C SER A 312 6.14 -35.27 10.25
N THR A 313 6.60 -35.31 11.48
CA THR A 313 7.68 -36.18 11.97
C THR A 313 7.18 -37.34 12.84
N ASP A 314 6.03 -37.18 13.50
CA ASP A 314 5.38 -38.20 14.32
C ASP A 314 3.86 -37.96 14.29
N VAL A 315 3.09 -39.04 14.23
CA VAL A 315 1.63 -38.98 14.28
C VAL A 315 1.15 -40.05 15.26
N ARG A 316 0.29 -39.65 16.20
CA ARG A 316 -0.19 -40.53 17.27
C ARG A 316 -1.65 -40.24 17.64
N SER A 317 -2.32 -41.23 18.23
CA SER A 317 -3.63 -41.05 18.85
C SER A 317 -3.51 -40.24 20.16
N ALA A 318 -4.50 -39.40 20.43
CA ALA A 318 -4.68 -38.71 21.71
C ALA A 318 -6.02 -39.10 22.36
N GLU A 319 -6.31 -38.54 23.54
CA GLU A 319 -7.59 -38.77 24.23
C GLU A 319 -8.77 -38.29 23.37
N ASP A 320 -8.61 -37.15 22.71
CA ASP A 320 -9.57 -36.52 21.81
C ASP A 320 -8.95 -36.37 20.41
N GLY A 321 -8.97 -37.45 19.61
CA GLY A 321 -8.52 -37.44 18.21
C GLY A 321 -7.05 -37.83 18.02
N TYR A 322 -6.31 -37.02 17.27
CA TYR A 322 -4.94 -37.28 16.85
C TYR A 322 -4.04 -36.06 17.04
N VAL A 323 -2.74 -36.33 17.18
CA VAL A 323 -1.71 -35.31 17.24
C VAL A 323 -0.64 -35.63 16.21
N ALA A 324 -0.27 -34.65 15.40
CA ALA A 324 0.85 -34.71 14.49
C ALA A 324 1.90 -33.67 14.89
N ASP A 325 3.07 -34.13 15.34
CA ASP A 325 4.23 -33.26 15.52
C ASP A 325 4.98 -33.17 14.20
N GLY A 326 5.39 -31.97 13.81
CA GLY A 326 6.11 -31.77 12.57
C GLY A 326 6.95 -30.51 12.56
N THR A 327 7.61 -30.30 11.44
CA THR A 327 8.43 -29.13 11.18
C THR A 327 7.67 -28.16 10.30
N LEU A 328 7.44 -26.94 10.79
CA LEU A 328 6.90 -25.83 10.01
C LEU A 328 8.04 -24.91 9.56
N VAL A 329 8.09 -24.65 8.26
CA VAL A 329 9.01 -23.69 7.64
C VAL A 329 8.19 -22.52 7.10
N ILE A 330 8.49 -21.33 7.60
CA ILE A 330 7.98 -20.05 7.06
C ILE A 330 9.18 -19.12 6.90
N LYS A 331 9.36 -18.57 5.70
CA LYS A 331 10.58 -17.82 5.32
C LYS A 331 11.83 -18.67 5.54
N ASP A 332 12.80 -18.15 6.29
CA ASP A 332 14.03 -18.84 6.70
C ASP A 332 13.90 -19.55 8.07
N ALA A 333 12.73 -19.46 8.71
CA ALA A 333 12.52 -19.98 10.04
C ALA A 333 11.90 -21.38 10.01
N GLU A 334 12.65 -22.34 10.54
CA GLU A 334 12.24 -23.72 10.74
C GLU A 334 11.95 -23.97 12.23
N ARG A 335 10.73 -24.40 12.58
CA ARG A 335 10.31 -24.62 13.97
C ARG A 335 9.48 -25.88 14.12
N PRO A 336 9.62 -26.62 15.24
CA PRO A 336 8.69 -27.67 15.59
C PRO A 336 7.31 -27.08 15.90
N VAL A 337 6.27 -27.71 15.38
CA VAL A 337 4.86 -27.35 15.59
C VAL A 337 4.06 -28.62 15.83
N THR A 338 3.12 -28.54 16.76
CA THR A 338 2.17 -29.60 17.07
C THR A 338 0.81 -29.25 16.47
N LEU A 339 0.28 -30.16 15.67
CA LEU A 339 -1.04 -30.11 15.06
C LEU A 339 -1.97 -31.04 15.86
N GLU A 340 -3.08 -30.51 16.36
CA GLU A 340 -4.13 -31.30 17.03
C GLU A 340 -5.36 -31.37 16.14
N PHE A 341 -5.90 -32.56 15.93
CA PHE A 341 -7.02 -32.74 15.00
C PHE A 341 -7.93 -33.92 15.31
N ASP A 342 -9.21 -33.71 15.03
CA ASP A 342 -10.22 -34.75 14.95
C ASP A 342 -10.28 -35.28 13.52
N LEU A 343 -10.54 -36.59 13.40
CA LEU A 343 -10.69 -37.26 12.11
C LEU A 343 -11.86 -38.24 12.18
N ASN A 344 -12.79 -38.08 11.25
CA ASN A 344 -13.87 -39.02 11.00
C ASN A 344 -13.66 -39.66 9.62
N ILE A 345 -13.69 -40.98 9.56
CA ILE A 345 -13.63 -41.75 8.31
C ILE A 345 -14.90 -42.58 8.19
N ASP A 346 -15.67 -42.34 7.14
CA ASP A 346 -16.83 -43.15 6.77
C ASP A 346 -16.57 -43.79 5.39
N ALA A 347 -16.36 -45.10 5.39
CA ALA A 347 -15.89 -45.86 4.22
C ALA A 347 -14.64 -45.25 3.58
N ASP A 348 -14.79 -44.59 2.43
CA ASP A 348 -13.72 -43.99 1.64
C ASP A 348 -13.67 -42.46 1.76
N GLU A 349 -14.53 -41.85 2.59
CA GLU A 349 -14.55 -40.41 2.83
C GLU A 349 -13.94 -40.09 4.19
N ALA A 350 -13.03 -39.11 4.22
CA ALA A 350 -12.40 -38.60 5.43
C ALA A 350 -12.73 -37.11 5.62
N HIS A 351 -13.06 -36.73 6.86
CA HIS A 351 -13.24 -35.36 7.28
C HIS A 351 -12.38 -35.10 8.52
N ALA A 352 -11.41 -34.19 8.39
CA ALA A 352 -10.52 -33.77 9.44
C ALA A 352 -10.71 -32.30 9.78
N THR A 353 -10.74 -31.98 11.07
CA THR A 353 -10.75 -30.60 11.57
C THR A 353 -9.71 -30.47 12.66
N GLY A 354 -8.92 -29.41 12.64
CA GLY A 354 -7.87 -29.26 13.62
C GLY A 354 -7.26 -27.87 13.66
N HIS A 355 -6.25 -27.73 14.51
CA HIS A 355 -5.58 -26.48 14.72
C HIS A 355 -4.11 -26.65 15.15
N ALA A 356 -3.36 -25.55 15.03
CA ALA A 356 -2.03 -25.39 15.61
C ALA A 356 -1.90 -23.97 16.17
N ASN A 357 -1.30 -23.84 17.36
CA ASN A 357 -1.02 -22.54 17.97
C ASN A 357 0.43 -22.14 17.69
N LEU A 358 0.63 -20.95 17.13
CA LEU A 358 1.93 -20.43 16.71
C LEU A 358 2.24 -19.12 17.41
N ILE A 359 3.54 -18.82 17.54
CA ILE A 359 4.04 -17.49 17.89
C ILE A 359 4.67 -16.90 16.64
N ARG A 360 4.03 -15.89 16.04
CA ARG A 360 4.41 -15.37 14.71
C ARG A 360 5.85 -14.86 14.64
N THR A 361 6.38 -14.31 15.73
CA THR A 361 7.76 -13.83 15.81
C THR A 361 8.79 -14.96 15.85
N ASN A 362 8.41 -16.19 16.17
CA ASN A 362 9.34 -17.33 16.01
C ASN A 362 9.67 -17.60 14.53
N PHE A 363 8.83 -17.07 13.61
CA PHE A 363 8.92 -17.21 12.17
C PHE A 363 9.31 -15.92 11.44
N ASN A 364 9.79 -14.93 12.18
CA ASN A 364 10.14 -13.61 11.65
C ASN A 364 8.99 -12.90 10.93
N LEU A 365 7.76 -13.06 11.44
CA LEU A 365 6.55 -12.41 10.91
C LEU A 365 6.16 -11.21 11.77
N GLY A 366 6.35 -10.01 11.23
CA GLY A 366 5.99 -8.72 11.85
C GLY A 366 6.88 -8.34 13.04
N GLU A 367 8.20 -8.51 12.92
CA GLU A 367 9.18 -8.40 14.03
C GLU A 367 9.55 -6.98 14.46
N ASN A 368 9.10 -5.92 13.78
CA ASN A 368 9.57 -4.59 14.14
C ASN A 368 9.18 -4.16 15.56
N ALA A 369 10.20 -4.03 16.42
CA ALA A 369 10.10 -3.77 17.86
C ALA A 369 9.44 -2.43 18.22
N SER A 370 9.41 -1.47 17.29
CA SER A 370 8.71 -0.18 17.47
C SER A 370 7.19 -0.33 17.52
N TRP A 371 6.63 -1.40 16.94
CA TRP A 371 5.19 -1.70 16.94
C TRP A 371 4.77 -2.61 18.09
N LEU A 372 5.66 -3.48 18.58
CA LEU A 372 5.36 -4.42 19.69
C LEU A 372 4.97 -3.72 21.00
N GLU A 373 5.43 -2.48 21.22
CA GLU A 373 5.08 -1.67 22.39
C GLU A 373 4.00 -0.59 22.13
N GLN A 374 3.64 -0.31 20.87
CA GLN A 374 2.74 0.80 20.52
C GLN A 374 1.49 0.40 19.72
N GLU A 375 1.46 -0.74 19.02
CA GLU A 375 0.33 -1.16 18.18
C GLU A 375 -0.03 -2.64 18.43
N GLY A 376 -1.25 -2.87 18.93
CA GLY A 376 -1.64 -4.09 19.64
C GLY A 376 -1.87 -5.35 18.81
N ILE A 377 -0.96 -5.74 17.91
CA ILE A 377 -1.03 -7.05 17.23
C ILE A 377 -0.45 -8.14 18.14
N ALA A 378 -1.29 -9.08 18.56
CA ALA A 378 -0.90 -10.20 19.40
C ALA A 378 0.19 -11.06 18.74
N LEU A 379 1.02 -11.69 19.58
CA LEU A 379 2.07 -12.61 19.15
C LEU A 379 1.50 -13.97 18.73
N GLU A 380 0.44 -14.39 19.41
CA GLU A 380 -0.25 -15.65 19.18
C GLU A 380 -1.04 -15.58 17.88
N VAL A 381 -0.86 -16.62 17.06
CA VAL A 381 -1.65 -16.86 15.85
C VAL A 381 -2.10 -18.30 15.91
N ARG A 382 -3.40 -18.55 15.73
CA ARG A 382 -3.94 -19.90 15.61
C ARG A 382 -4.14 -20.21 14.14
N VAL A 383 -3.64 -21.35 13.68
CA VAL A 383 -3.96 -21.91 12.37
C VAL A 383 -5.07 -22.93 12.58
N GLU A 384 -6.13 -22.85 11.78
CA GLU A 384 -7.27 -23.79 11.82
C GLU A 384 -7.45 -24.37 10.43
N PHE A 385 -7.84 -25.64 10.33
CA PHE A 385 -8.11 -26.28 9.05
C PHE A 385 -9.36 -27.15 9.08
N GLU A 386 -9.95 -27.30 7.92
CA GLU A 386 -10.99 -28.29 7.62
C GLU A 386 -10.61 -28.97 6.31
N ILE A 387 -10.30 -30.27 6.35
CA ILE A 387 -9.90 -31.06 5.19
C ILE A 387 -10.92 -32.16 4.94
N LYS A 388 -11.42 -32.22 3.71
CA LYS A 388 -12.24 -33.33 3.20
C LYS A 388 -11.46 -34.06 2.13
N ALA A 389 -11.42 -35.38 2.21
CA ALA A 389 -10.64 -36.20 1.29
C ALA A 389 -11.34 -37.51 0.99
N VAL A 390 -11.01 -38.08 -0.17
CA VAL A 390 -11.45 -39.41 -0.59
C VAL A 390 -10.24 -40.33 -0.70
N ARG A 391 -10.40 -41.58 -0.26
CA ARG A 391 -9.34 -42.59 -0.36
C ARG A 391 -8.98 -42.80 -1.84
N LYS A 392 -7.69 -42.88 -2.12
CA LYS A 392 -7.16 -43.16 -3.45
C LYS A 392 -7.23 -44.67 -3.70
N ASP A 393 -7.89 -45.06 -4.79
CA ASP A 393 -8.03 -46.45 -5.25
C ASP A 393 -6.68 -47.16 -5.47
#